data_AF-G0IY63-F1
#
_entry.id   AF-G0IY63-F1
#
_cell.length_a   1.000
_cell.length_b   1.000
_cell.length_c   1.000
_cell.angle_alpha   90.00
_cell.angle_beta   90.00
_cell.angle_gamma   90.00
#
_symmetry.space_group_name_H-M   'P 1'
#
loop_
_entity.id
_entity.type
_entity.pdbx_description
1 polymer ?
#
loop_
_entity_poly.entity_id
_entity_poly.type
_entity_poly.pdbx_seq_one_letter_code
_entity_poly.pdbx_strand_id
1 'polypeptide(L)'
;MRLILLITIVFISASSCAQDLFEGESNKDSLKKTEVSPIIAQSPNGKRVIINNNIPEGGVDLVTPIVSILSIIIGFVLNKWYDNYIDDKRIENEGNLWVENLIQLREPLERQIKILEEFIPLNDENTFEFQDLQFVVALECDEFKALDGRTLVPFLKQKVKGTEQKEAIILAGQIKSIIKIIESNSIGVKEVYSSLKISINPFMSEFQKSFNDFRLSVGKYLDFAFNTYTTGTAQHVAAENIKKLMLSEIEPYLDNGKYNLFEFEKTFIDPFFKNAHVDRSNPTMAEAIVFLNHCSTNIKAIKMEKRYFRIKLEKRLKIYKSNLDVLDGVLNNRIFPIK
;
A
#
# COMPACT_ATOMS: atom_id res chain seq x y z
N MET A 1 3.89 40.64 -1.10
CA MET A 1 4.19 42.08 -0.91
C MET A 1 4.30 42.87 -2.23
N ARG A 2 4.98 42.38 -3.28
CA ARG A 2 5.12 43.11 -4.57
C ARG A 2 3.81 43.26 -5.36
N LEU A 3 2.86 42.33 -5.26
CA LEU A 3 1.57 42.40 -5.97
C LEU A 3 0.62 43.45 -5.36
N ILE A 4 0.60 43.57 -4.03
CA ILE A 4 -0.19 44.61 -3.33
C ILE A 4 0.30 45.99 -3.72
N LEU A 5 1.63 46.19 -3.79
CA LEU A 5 2.26 47.43 -4.24
C LEU A 5 1.88 47.78 -5.69
N LEU A 6 1.86 46.78 -6.58
CA LEU A 6 1.45 46.97 -7.99
C LEU A 6 -0.02 47.35 -8.13
N ILE A 7 -0.92 46.72 -7.36
CA ILE A 7 -2.36 47.05 -7.35
C ILE A 7 -2.58 48.45 -6.78
N THR A 8 -1.83 48.85 -5.76
CA THR A 8 -1.93 50.19 -5.17
C THR A 8 -1.45 51.27 -6.15
N ILE A 9 -0.35 51.01 -6.89
CA ILE A 9 0.16 51.92 -7.92
C ILE A 9 -0.84 52.05 -9.09
N VAL A 10 -1.46 50.94 -9.53
CA VAL A 10 -2.47 50.98 -10.59
C VAL A 10 -3.71 51.75 -10.15
N PHE A 11 -4.17 51.57 -8.90
CA PHE A 11 -5.31 52.33 -8.36
C PHE A 11 -5.03 53.83 -8.23
N ILE A 12 -3.82 54.21 -7.79
CA ILE A 12 -3.42 55.63 -7.70
C ILE A 12 -3.31 56.25 -9.10
N SER A 13 -2.78 55.52 -10.09
CA SER A 13 -2.67 56.01 -11.47
C SER A 13 -4.02 56.15 -12.18
N ALA A 14 -4.98 55.26 -11.90
CA ALA A 14 -6.34 55.35 -12.46
C ALA A 14 -7.16 56.48 -11.83
N SER A 15 -6.95 56.76 -10.54
CA SER A 15 -7.56 57.91 -9.84
C SER A 15 -7.05 59.26 -10.38
N SER A 16 -5.75 59.35 -10.68
CA SER A 16 -5.14 60.57 -11.24
C SER A 16 -5.59 60.84 -12.67
N CYS A 17 -5.69 59.79 -13.50
CA CYS A 17 -6.11 59.93 -14.90
C CYS A 17 -7.59 60.34 -15.05
N ALA A 18 -8.44 59.99 -14.07
CA ALA A 18 -9.85 60.37 -14.07
C ALA A 18 -10.08 61.84 -13.66
N GLN A 19 -9.19 62.45 -12.88
CA GLN A 19 -9.27 63.87 -12.51
C GLN A 19 -8.82 64.80 -13.66
N ASP A 20 -7.80 64.42 -14.42
CA ASP A 20 -7.28 65.25 -15.52
C ASP A 20 -8.20 65.31 -16.75
N LEU A 21 -9.14 64.37 -16.90
CA LEU A 21 -10.10 64.32 -18.01
C LEU A 21 -11.34 65.22 -17.82
N PHE A 22 -11.56 65.79 -16.63
CA PHE A 22 -12.76 66.58 -16.31
C PHE A 22 -12.53 68.09 -16.11
N GLU A 23 -11.28 68.58 -16.13
CA GLU A 23 -10.97 70.02 -16.01
C GLU A 23 -10.74 70.74 -17.36
N GLY A 24 -10.82 70.03 -18.49
CA GLY A 24 -10.70 70.61 -19.82
C GLY A 24 -12.05 70.87 -20.49
N GLU A 25 -12.45 72.15 -20.55
CA GLU A 25 -13.53 72.75 -21.38
C GLU A 25 -14.84 73.13 -20.66
N SER A 26 -14.87 74.35 -20.12
CA SER A 26 -16.06 75.20 -20.17
C SER A 26 -15.64 76.64 -20.43
N ASN A 27 -15.59 76.97 -21.72
CA ASN A 27 -15.36 78.32 -22.22
C ASN A 27 -16.68 79.10 -22.16
N LYS A 28 -16.62 80.33 -21.62
CA LYS A 28 -17.72 81.27 -21.52
C LYS A 28 -18.07 81.79 -22.92
N ASP A 29 -19.32 81.59 -23.36
CA ASP A 29 -19.91 82.48 -24.36
C ASP A 29 -21.40 82.74 -24.07
N SER A 30 -21.72 84.01 -24.14
CA SER A 30 -23.00 84.63 -23.81
C SER A 30 -24.09 84.31 -24.83
N LEU A 31 -25.26 83.85 -24.36
CA LEU A 31 -26.49 83.88 -25.15
C LEU A 31 -27.70 84.29 -24.29
N LYS A 32 -28.50 85.15 -24.92
CA LYS A 32 -29.52 86.04 -24.36
C LYS A 32 -30.59 85.32 -23.54
N LYS A 33 -31.01 86.00 -22.46
CA LYS A 33 -32.28 85.75 -21.76
C LYS A 33 -33.45 85.81 -22.76
N THR A 34 -34.22 84.74 -22.82
CA THR A 34 -35.60 84.76 -23.31
C THR A 34 -36.48 84.31 -22.16
N GLU A 35 -37.28 85.22 -21.62
CA GLU A 35 -38.34 84.91 -20.64
C GLU A 35 -39.36 83.97 -21.28
N VAL A 36 -39.67 82.86 -20.59
CA VAL A 36 -40.84 82.04 -20.92
C VAL A 36 -41.73 82.02 -19.68
N SER A 37 -42.91 82.64 -19.82
CA SER A 37 -43.94 82.76 -18.81
C SER A 37 -44.50 81.38 -18.39
N PRO A 38 -44.96 81.22 -17.13
CA PRO A 38 -45.54 79.96 -16.67
C PRO A 38 -46.88 79.66 -17.36
N ILE A 39 -47.06 78.40 -17.77
CA ILE A 39 -48.34 77.88 -18.27
C ILE A 39 -49.26 77.65 -17.07
N ILE A 40 -50.35 78.41 -16.99
CA ILE A 40 -51.43 78.21 -16.01
C ILE A 40 -52.45 77.25 -16.63
N ALA A 41 -52.48 76.00 -16.16
CA ALA A 41 -53.58 75.07 -16.43
C ALA A 41 -54.61 75.16 -15.29
N GLN A 42 -55.87 75.48 -15.63
CA GLN A 42 -56.99 75.49 -14.67
C GLN A 42 -57.68 74.12 -14.66
N SER A 43 -57.82 73.53 -13.47
CA SER A 43 -58.67 72.36 -13.21
C SER A 43 -60.08 72.83 -12.78
N PRO A 44 -61.17 72.08 -13.06
CA PRO A 44 -62.55 72.55 -12.87
C PRO A 44 -62.98 72.80 -11.42
N ASN A 45 -62.14 72.49 -10.43
CA ASN A 45 -62.45 72.63 -9.00
C ASN A 45 -61.42 73.50 -8.25
N GLY A 46 -61.18 74.73 -8.72
CA GLY A 46 -60.73 75.88 -7.91
C GLY A 46 -59.41 75.79 -7.12
N LYS A 47 -58.65 74.70 -7.16
CA LYS A 47 -57.35 74.56 -6.48
C LYS A 47 -56.20 74.83 -7.45
N ARG A 48 -55.40 75.86 -7.14
CA ARG A 48 -54.11 76.11 -7.81
C ARG A 48 -53.09 75.10 -7.29
N VAL A 49 -52.61 74.21 -8.16
CA VAL A 49 -51.43 73.38 -7.89
C VAL A 49 -50.22 74.16 -8.38
N ILE A 50 -49.37 74.62 -7.47
CA ILE A 50 -48.04 75.14 -7.81
C ILE A 50 -47.12 73.92 -7.86
N ILE A 51 -46.75 73.50 -9.06
CA ILE A 51 -45.67 72.51 -9.23
C ILE A 51 -44.37 73.27 -8.99
N ASN A 52 -43.88 73.22 -7.75
CA ASN A 52 -42.53 73.67 -7.44
C ASN A 52 -41.55 72.65 -8.04
N ASN A 53 -41.04 72.94 -9.23
CA ASN A 53 -39.88 72.28 -9.79
C ASN A 53 -38.63 72.76 -9.04
N ASN A 54 -38.49 72.36 -7.77
CA ASN A 54 -37.19 72.41 -7.10
C ASN A 54 -36.40 71.19 -7.56
N ILE A 55 -35.78 71.30 -8.74
CA ILE A 55 -34.68 70.43 -9.14
C ILE A 55 -33.49 70.86 -8.26
N PRO A 56 -32.90 69.98 -7.44
CA PRO A 56 -31.66 70.32 -6.76
C PRO A 56 -30.55 70.45 -7.81
N GLU A 57 -29.96 71.64 -7.90
CA GLU A 57 -28.72 71.90 -8.62
C GLU A 57 -27.56 71.20 -7.89
N GLY A 58 -27.18 70.03 -8.39
CA GLY A 58 -26.03 69.28 -7.91
C GLY A 58 -25.81 68.08 -8.83
N GLY A 59 -24.71 68.07 -9.58
CA GLY A 59 -24.38 66.98 -10.50
C GLY A 59 -24.49 65.63 -9.79
N VAL A 60 -25.29 64.73 -10.35
CA VAL A 60 -25.41 63.37 -9.82
C VAL A 60 -24.04 62.72 -9.96
N ASP A 61 -23.37 62.49 -8.83
CA ASP A 61 -22.05 61.87 -8.79
C ASP A 61 -22.18 60.37 -9.14
N LEU A 62 -22.30 60.10 -10.43
CA LEU A 62 -22.42 58.77 -11.03
C LEU A 62 -21.13 57.96 -10.88
N VAL A 63 -20.01 58.59 -10.52
CA VAL A 63 -18.70 57.95 -10.38
C VAL A 63 -18.65 57.07 -9.13
N THR A 64 -19.13 57.58 -8.00
CA THR A 64 -19.08 56.87 -6.71
C THR A 64 -19.83 55.52 -6.71
N PRO A 65 -21.06 55.39 -7.28
CA PRO A 65 -21.74 54.11 -7.46
C PRO A 65 -21.00 53.15 -8.41
N ILE A 66 -20.44 53.66 -9.51
CA ILE A 66 -19.72 52.84 -10.50
C ILE A 66 -18.42 52.28 -9.91
N VAL A 67 -17.65 53.08 -9.18
CA VAL A 67 -16.44 52.65 -8.47
C VAL A 67 -16.77 51.61 -7.40
N SER A 68 -17.91 51.74 -6.72
CA SER A 68 -18.39 50.75 -5.74
C SER A 68 -18.73 49.41 -6.41
N ILE A 69 -19.36 49.42 -7.58
CA ILE A 69 -19.67 48.18 -8.35
C ILE A 69 -18.37 47.55 -8.89
N LEU A 70 -17.46 48.35 -9.44
CA LEU A 70 -16.18 47.88 -9.97
C LEU A 70 -15.29 47.30 -8.86
N SER A 71 -15.24 47.91 -7.69
CA SER A 71 -14.44 47.40 -6.56
C SER A 71 -14.97 46.05 -6.05
N ILE A 72 -16.29 45.82 -6.05
CA ILE A 72 -16.88 44.49 -5.74
C ILE A 72 -16.48 43.46 -6.80
N ILE A 73 -16.57 43.80 -8.09
CA ILE A 73 -16.19 42.89 -9.19
C ILE A 73 -14.69 42.56 -9.11
N ILE A 74 -13.84 43.56 -8.89
CA ILE A 74 -12.39 43.39 -8.74
C ILE A 74 -12.08 42.52 -7.53
N GLY A 75 -12.72 42.78 -6.38
CA GLY A 75 -12.54 41.97 -5.17
C GLY A 75 -12.94 40.50 -5.39
N PHE A 76 -14.05 40.25 -6.10
CA PHE A 76 -14.49 38.91 -6.45
C PHE A 76 -13.49 38.20 -7.40
N VAL A 77 -13.01 38.90 -8.43
CA VAL A 77 -12.05 38.36 -9.40
C VAL A 77 -10.70 38.08 -8.72
N LEU A 78 -10.21 38.98 -7.87
CA LEU A 78 -8.96 38.82 -7.15
C LEU A 78 -9.02 37.66 -6.16
N ASN A 79 -10.11 37.51 -5.40
CA ASN A 79 -10.30 36.35 -4.52
C ASN A 79 -10.30 35.05 -5.32
N LYS A 80 -11.08 34.98 -6.40
CA LYS A 80 -11.13 33.78 -7.24
C LYS A 80 -9.77 33.45 -7.87
N TRP A 81 -9.02 34.46 -8.29
CA TRP A 81 -7.66 34.27 -8.83
C TRP A 81 -6.68 33.81 -7.75
N TYR A 82 -6.76 34.39 -6.55
CA TYR A 82 -5.93 34.03 -5.41
C TYR A 82 -6.21 32.60 -4.92
N ASP A 83 -7.49 32.22 -4.81
CA ASP A 83 -7.91 30.87 -4.43
C ASP A 83 -7.39 29.82 -5.44
N ASN A 84 -7.56 30.09 -6.74
CA ASN A 84 -7.02 29.24 -7.80
C ASN A 84 -5.50 29.09 -7.72
N TYR A 85 -4.77 30.20 -7.47
CA TYR A 85 -3.32 30.17 -7.35
C TYR A 85 -2.85 29.34 -6.14
N ILE A 86 -3.55 29.45 -5.00
CA ILE A 86 -3.26 28.64 -3.82
C ILE A 86 -3.52 27.16 -4.11
N ASP A 87 -4.67 26.83 -4.71
CA ASP A 87 -5.01 25.44 -5.02
C ASP A 87 -4.04 24.82 -6.03
N ASP A 88 -3.65 25.56 -7.06
CA ASP A 88 -2.63 25.11 -8.02
C ASP A 88 -1.30 24.83 -7.32
N LYS A 89 -0.87 25.72 -6.41
CA LYS A 89 0.35 25.51 -5.63
C LYS A 89 0.25 24.31 -4.69
N ARG A 90 -0.90 24.09 -4.07
CA ARG A 90 -1.15 22.94 -3.20
C ARG A 90 -1.12 21.64 -3.99
N ILE A 91 -1.79 21.60 -5.14
CA ILE A 91 -1.81 20.46 -6.07
C ILE A 91 -0.39 20.14 -6.56
N GLU A 92 0.40 21.17 -6.91
CA GLU A 92 1.79 21.01 -7.34
C GLU A 92 2.66 20.41 -6.21
N ASN A 93 2.55 20.95 -4.99
CA ASN A 93 3.34 20.48 -3.84
C ASN A 93 2.99 19.04 -3.43
N GLU A 94 1.71 18.75 -3.24
CA GLU A 94 1.26 17.38 -2.91
C GLU A 94 1.58 16.40 -4.04
N GLY A 95 1.40 16.82 -5.29
CA GLY A 95 1.76 16.03 -6.45
C GLY A 95 3.25 15.69 -6.51
N ASN A 96 4.13 16.65 -6.23
CA ASN A 96 5.57 16.37 -6.14
C ASN A 96 5.89 15.38 -5.01
N LEU A 97 5.18 15.44 -3.88
CA LEU A 97 5.33 14.45 -2.80
C LEU A 97 4.86 13.05 -3.24
N TRP A 98 3.77 12.95 -4.02
CA TRP A 98 3.37 11.67 -4.63
C TRP A 98 4.50 11.06 -5.46
N VAL A 99 5.18 11.89 -6.26
CA VAL A 99 6.30 11.45 -7.11
C VAL A 99 7.47 11.00 -6.29
N GLU A 100 7.88 11.81 -5.32
CA GLU A 100 9.00 11.51 -4.43
C GLU A 100 8.76 10.19 -3.70
N ASN A 101 7.57 10.01 -3.12
CA ASN A 101 7.21 8.78 -2.41
C ASN A 101 7.17 7.57 -3.37
N LEU A 102 6.70 7.74 -4.62
CA LEU A 102 6.72 6.67 -5.63
C LEU A 102 8.14 6.27 -6.03
N ILE A 103 9.04 7.24 -6.17
CA ILE A 103 10.47 6.99 -6.44
C ILE A 103 11.09 6.25 -5.24
N GLN A 104 10.81 6.72 -4.02
CA GLN A 104 11.32 6.10 -2.79
C GLN A 104 10.78 4.68 -2.58
N LEU A 105 9.59 4.35 -3.09
CA LEU A 105 9.00 3.00 -3.00
C LEU A 105 9.77 1.95 -3.81
N ARG A 106 10.51 2.38 -4.84
CA ARG A 106 11.25 1.48 -5.74
C ARG A 106 12.29 0.64 -5.01
N GLU A 107 13.14 1.27 -4.21
CA GLU A 107 14.24 0.59 -3.52
C GLU A 107 13.75 -0.43 -2.47
N PRO A 108 12.79 -0.12 -1.57
CA PRO A 108 12.19 -1.11 -0.67
C PRO A 108 11.57 -2.30 -1.40
N LEU A 109 10.92 -2.06 -2.54
CA LEU A 109 10.31 -3.11 -3.36
C LEU A 109 11.36 -4.03 -3.98
N GLU A 110 12.40 -3.47 -4.60
CA GLU A 110 13.54 -4.21 -5.13
C GLU A 110 14.24 -5.04 -4.03
N ARG A 111 14.44 -4.43 -2.86
CA ARG A 111 15.04 -5.10 -1.70
C ARG A 111 14.18 -6.28 -1.24
N GLN A 112 12.87 -6.12 -1.16
CA GLN A 112 11.97 -7.21 -0.76
C GLN A 112 11.92 -8.34 -1.81
N ILE A 113 11.96 -8.00 -3.10
CA ILE A 113 12.09 -8.98 -4.19
C ILE A 113 13.36 -9.79 -3.98
N LYS A 114 14.51 -9.13 -3.81
CA LYS A 114 15.80 -9.78 -3.58
C LYS A 114 15.80 -10.69 -2.36
N ILE A 115 15.26 -10.21 -1.23
CA ILE A 115 15.13 -11.00 -0.01
C ILE A 115 14.32 -12.28 -0.28
N LEU A 116 13.20 -12.19 -1.00
CA LEU A 116 12.39 -13.36 -1.31
C LEU A 116 13.07 -14.29 -2.32
N GLU A 117 13.79 -13.76 -3.31
CA GLU A 117 14.57 -14.55 -4.28
C GLU A 117 15.68 -15.35 -3.62
N GLU A 118 16.35 -14.77 -2.62
CA GLU A 118 17.39 -15.44 -1.85
C GLU A 118 16.79 -16.42 -0.82
N PHE A 119 15.67 -16.06 -0.20
CA PHE A 119 15.05 -16.85 0.85
C PHE A 119 14.30 -18.11 0.36
N ILE A 120 13.59 -18.02 -0.78
CA ILE A 120 12.78 -19.12 -1.30
C ILE A 120 13.62 -20.40 -1.54
N PRO A 121 14.78 -20.33 -2.23
CA PRO A 121 15.64 -21.50 -2.44
C PRO A 121 16.20 -22.11 -1.16
N LEU A 122 16.44 -21.29 -0.12
CA LEU A 122 16.95 -21.77 1.17
C LEU A 122 15.90 -22.57 1.97
N ASN A 123 14.62 -22.40 1.66
CA ASN A 123 13.51 -23.13 2.29
C ASN A 123 13.03 -24.28 1.41
N ASP A 124 13.99 -25.08 0.93
CA ASP A 124 13.68 -26.26 0.14
C ASP A 124 12.79 -27.25 0.91
N GLU A 125 11.92 -27.97 0.19
CA GLU A 125 11.01 -28.95 0.77
C GLU A 125 11.72 -30.23 1.24
N ASN A 126 12.99 -30.42 0.84
CA ASN A 126 13.80 -31.56 1.25
C ASN A 126 14.75 -31.25 2.41
N THR A 127 14.83 -30.02 2.88
CA THR A 127 15.60 -29.65 4.08
C THR A 127 14.67 -29.45 5.26
N PHE A 128 15.01 -29.96 6.44
CA PHE A 128 14.16 -29.77 7.63
C PHE A 128 14.27 -28.36 8.22
N GLU A 129 15.41 -27.69 8.03
CA GLU A 129 15.66 -26.37 8.63
C GLU A 129 14.65 -25.30 8.18
N PHE A 130 14.30 -24.42 9.12
CA PHE A 130 13.41 -23.28 8.90
C PHE A 130 14.23 -22.00 9.06
N GLN A 131 14.46 -21.30 7.96
CA GLN A 131 15.16 -20.03 7.99
C GLN A 131 14.21 -18.90 8.40
N ASP A 132 14.73 -17.89 9.11
CA ASP A 132 13.94 -16.71 9.45
C ASP A 132 13.86 -15.75 8.26
N LEU A 133 12.64 -15.34 7.91
CA LEU A 133 12.42 -14.37 6.84
C LEU A 133 12.62 -12.95 7.41
N GLN A 134 13.52 -12.19 6.79
CA GLN A 134 13.65 -10.77 7.07
C GLN A 134 12.58 -9.98 6.31
N PHE A 135 11.95 -9.02 6.98
CA PHE A 135 10.89 -8.18 6.39
C PHE A 135 11.38 -6.74 6.19
N VAL A 136 11.02 -6.13 5.07
CA VAL A 136 11.26 -4.70 4.84
C VAL A 136 10.10 -3.88 5.43
N VAL A 137 10.41 -3.01 6.41
CA VAL A 137 9.40 -2.21 7.14
C VAL A 137 8.72 -1.16 6.22
N ALA A 138 9.44 -0.62 5.24
CA ALA A 138 8.97 0.49 4.39
C ALA A 138 7.90 0.11 3.33
N LEU A 139 7.47 -1.15 3.23
CA LEU A 139 6.45 -1.58 2.26
C LEU A 139 5.00 -1.40 2.74
N GLU A 140 4.80 -0.80 3.91
CA GLU A 140 3.48 -0.51 4.47
C GLU A 140 2.86 0.79 3.90
N CYS A 141 3.59 1.52 3.06
CA CYS A 141 3.09 2.64 2.24
C CYS A 141 2.41 3.76 3.06
N ASP A 142 2.79 3.95 4.32
CA ASP A 142 2.17 4.91 5.23
C ASP A 142 2.32 6.36 4.75
N GLU A 143 3.40 6.66 4.02
CA GLU A 143 3.68 7.97 3.44
C GLU A 143 2.59 8.40 2.46
N PHE A 144 1.90 7.45 1.81
CA PHE A 144 0.80 7.74 0.89
C PHE A 144 -0.53 7.99 1.62
N LYS A 145 -0.70 7.51 2.86
CA LYS A 145 -1.90 7.76 3.67
C LYS A 145 -2.03 9.23 4.07
N ALA A 146 -0.90 9.94 4.13
CA ALA A 146 -0.83 11.37 4.44
C ALA A 146 -1.18 12.27 3.24
N LEU A 147 -1.26 11.74 2.02
CA LEU A 147 -1.49 12.52 0.81
C LEU A 147 -2.98 12.53 0.41
N ASP A 148 -3.50 13.69 -0.03
CA ASP A 148 -4.87 13.77 -0.53
C ASP A 148 -4.97 13.12 -1.91
N GLY A 149 -5.62 11.97 -2.00
CA GLY A 149 -5.83 11.28 -3.27
C GLY A 149 -6.65 12.08 -4.30
N ARG A 150 -7.27 13.21 -3.92
CA ARG A 150 -8.01 14.11 -4.82
C ARG A 150 -7.09 15.04 -5.62
N THR A 151 -5.86 15.30 -5.17
CA THR A 151 -4.91 16.19 -5.86
C THR A 151 -4.14 15.50 -6.98
N LEU A 152 -4.08 14.17 -6.97
CA LEU A 152 -3.33 13.38 -7.95
C LEU A 152 -3.81 13.55 -9.40
N VAL A 153 -5.12 13.51 -9.67
CA VAL A 153 -5.66 13.68 -11.03
C VAL A 153 -5.43 15.10 -11.57
N PRO A 154 -5.76 16.18 -10.82
CA PRO A 154 -5.42 17.55 -11.21
C PRO A 154 -3.92 17.73 -11.48
N PHE A 155 -3.06 17.19 -10.61
CA PHE A 155 -1.61 17.28 -10.76
C PHE A 155 -1.12 16.61 -12.05
N LEU A 156 -1.56 15.38 -12.33
CA LEU A 156 -1.19 14.65 -13.55
C LEU A 156 -1.65 15.38 -14.81
N LYS A 157 -2.84 16.01 -14.77
CA LYS A 157 -3.36 16.85 -15.86
C LYS A 157 -2.51 18.11 -16.08
N GLN A 158 -1.96 18.71 -15.03
CA GLN A 158 -1.09 19.89 -15.12
C GLN A 158 0.32 19.55 -15.63
N LYS A 159 0.90 18.43 -15.16
CA LYS A 159 2.29 18.04 -15.46
C LYS A 159 2.47 17.44 -16.86
N VAL A 160 1.51 16.65 -17.33
CA VAL A 160 1.60 16.02 -18.64
C VAL A 160 0.81 16.85 -19.64
N LYS A 161 1.50 17.77 -20.32
CA LYS A 161 0.89 18.63 -21.35
C LYS A 161 0.22 17.77 -22.43
N GLY A 162 -1.08 17.97 -22.62
CA GLY A 162 -1.87 17.27 -23.64
C GLY A 162 -2.54 15.98 -23.17
N THR A 163 -2.35 15.57 -21.91
CA THR A 163 -3.05 14.41 -21.35
C THR A 163 -4.52 14.71 -21.18
N GLU A 164 -5.34 13.95 -21.88
CA GLU A 164 -6.79 14.02 -21.73
C GLU A 164 -7.16 13.66 -20.28
N GLN A 165 -8.23 14.26 -19.75
CA GLN A 165 -8.69 13.99 -18.39
C GLN A 165 -8.86 12.49 -18.11
N LYS A 166 -9.26 11.72 -19.15
CA LYS A 166 -9.41 10.27 -19.09
C LYS A 166 -8.09 9.55 -18.80
N GLU A 167 -6.99 9.94 -19.44
CA GLU A 167 -5.67 9.33 -19.24
C GLU A 167 -5.11 9.63 -17.84
N ALA A 168 -5.27 10.87 -17.36
CA ALA A 168 -4.87 11.25 -16.01
C ALA A 168 -5.63 10.45 -14.93
N ILE A 169 -6.92 10.18 -15.15
CA ILE A 169 -7.74 9.33 -14.27
C ILE A 169 -7.23 7.89 -14.28
N ILE A 170 -6.94 7.33 -15.46
CA ILE A 170 -6.44 5.95 -15.59
C ILE A 170 -5.12 5.80 -14.82
N LEU A 171 -4.19 6.72 -15.02
CA LEU A 171 -2.89 6.67 -14.37
C LEU A 171 -2.98 6.85 -12.85
N ALA A 172 -3.79 7.80 -12.37
CA ALA A 172 -4.04 7.96 -10.94
C ALA A 172 -4.62 6.66 -10.34
N GLY A 173 -5.50 5.98 -11.08
CA GLY A 173 -6.03 4.67 -10.72
C GLY A 173 -4.94 3.61 -10.64
N GLN A 174 -4.03 3.56 -11.62
CA GLN A 174 -2.88 2.64 -11.63
C GLN A 174 -1.96 2.88 -10.41
N ILE A 175 -1.57 4.12 -10.15
CA ILE A 175 -0.73 4.50 -8.99
C ILE A 175 -1.36 4.00 -7.68
N LYS A 176 -2.63 4.34 -7.44
CA LYS A 176 -3.36 3.92 -6.23
C LYS A 176 -3.48 2.40 -6.14
N SER A 177 -3.70 1.74 -7.28
CA SER A 177 -3.78 0.28 -7.34
C SER A 177 -2.46 -0.37 -6.97
N ILE A 178 -1.33 0.10 -7.51
CA ILE A 178 0.01 -0.43 -7.21
C ILE A 178 0.29 -0.32 -5.71
N ILE A 179 0.07 0.85 -5.12
CA ILE A 179 0.31 1.09 -3.68
C ILE A 179 -0.50 0.11 -2.83
N LYS A 180 -1.81 -0.03 -3.11
CA LYS A 180 -2.70 -0.95 -2.39
C LYS A 180 -2.27 -2.41 -2.56
N ILE A 181 -1.85 -2.80 -3.76
CA ILE A 181 -1.39 -4.17 -4.03
C ILE A 181 -0.09 -4.44 -3.27
N ILE A 182 0.87 -3.50 -3.28
CA ILE A 182 2.15 -3.63 -2.57
C ILE A 182 1.92 -3.77 -1.07
N GLU A 183 1.11 -2.89 -0.46
CA GLU A 183 0.78 -2.94 0.97
C GLU A 183 0.12 -4.28 1.34
N SER A 184 -0.90 -4.69 0.57
CA SER A 184 -1.58 -5.97 0.77
C SER A 184 -0.65 -7.17 0.58
N ASN A 185 0.29 -7.09 -0.37
CA ASN A 185 1.25 -8.15 -0.62
C ASN A 185 2.27 -8.27 0.51
N SER A 186 2.70 -7.14 1.10
CA SER A 186 3.59 -7.08 2.27
C SER A 186 2.97 -7.77 3.48
N ILE A 187 1.73 -7.41 3.80
CA ILE A 187 0.96 -8.07 4.85
C ILE A 187 0.82 -9.57 4.55
N GLY A 188 0.48 -9.92 3.30
CA GLY A 188 0.32 -11.31 2.89
C GLY A 188 1.59 -12.15 3.01
N VAL A 189 2.78 -11.58 2.82
CA VAL A 189 4.06 -12.30 3.03
C VAL A 189 4.29 -12.56 4.52
N LYS A 190 4.01 -11.58 5.39
CA LYS A 190 4.08 -11.75 6.86
C LYS A 190 3.11 -12.82 7.35
N GLU A 191 1.88 -12.81 6.85
CA GLU A 191 0.86 -13.81 7.19
C GLU A 191 1.26 -15.22 6.74
N VAL A 192 1.76 -15.36 5.50
CA VAL A 192 2.23 -16.65 4.97
C VAL A 192 3.34 -17.22 5.85
N TYR A 193 4.30 -16.39 6.26
CA TYR A 193 5.38 -16.80 7.16
C TYR A 193 4.89 -17.21 8.55
N SER A 194 4.04 -16.40 9.18
CA SER A 194 3.45 -16.72 10.48
C SER A 194 2.60 -18.00 10.41
N SER A 195 1.85 -18.19 9.33
CA SER A 195 1.01 -19.38 9.13
C SER A 195 1.82 -20.67 9.07
N LEU A 196 3.03 -20.65 8.49
CA LEU A 196 3.91 -21.82 8.44
C LEU A 196 4.28 -22.30 9.85
N LYS A 197 4.74 -21.37 10.72
CA LYS A 197 5.11 -21.69 12.11
C LYS A 197 3.93 -22.28 12.87
N ILE A 198 2.73 -21.72 12.68
CA ILE A 198 1.50 -22.22 13.31
C ILE A 198 1.12 -23.60 12.79
N SER A 199 1.18 -23.83 11.48
CA SER A 199 0.80 -25.10 10.85
C SER A 199 1.70 -26.28 11.22
N ILE A 200 3.00 -26.04 11.45
CA ILE A 200 3.95 -27.13 11.72
C ILE A 200 3.90 -27.61 13.17
N ASN A 201 3.60 -26.73 14.12
CA ASN A 201 3.64 -27.05 15.55
C ASN A 201 2.80 -28.29 15.93
N PRO A 202 1.55 -28.48 15.44
CA PRO A 202 0.77 -29.68 15.73
C PRO A 202 1.43 -30.95 15.22
N PHE A 203 1.93 -30.95 13.98
CA PHE A 203 2.62 -32.12 13.41
C PHE A 203 3.91 -32.45 14.17
N MET A 204 4.60 -31.43 14.68
CA MET A 204 5.78 -31.64 15.51
C MET A 204 5.46 -32.25 16.87
N SER A 205 4.41 -31.75 17.52
CA SER A 205 3.95 -32.29 18.79
C SER A 205 3.49 -33.74 18.64
N GLU A 206 2.71 -34.05 17.60
CA GLU A 206 2.24 -35.41 17.33
C GLU A 206 3.38 -36.35 16.91
N PHE A 207 4.37 -35.85 16.17
CA PHE A 207 5.60 -36.59 15.89
C PHE A 207 6.31 -36.98 17.18
N GLN A 208 6.59 -36.02 18.07
CA GLN A 208 7.32 -36.29 19.32
C GLN A 208 6.58 -37.29 20.21
N LYS A 209 5.26 -37.14 20.33
CA LYS A 209 4.42 -38.07 21.07
C LYS A 209 4.50 -39.49 20.49
N SER A 210 4.23 -39.62 19.19
CA SER A 210 4.28 -40.91 18.49
C SER A 210 5.67 -41.54 18.56
N PHE A 211 6.73 -40.72 18.51
CA PHE A 211 8.10 -41.20 18.56
C PHE A 211 8.47 -41.74 19.95
N ASN A 212 7.98 -41.11 21.03
CA ASN A 212 8.15 -41.62 22.38
C ASN A 212 7.40 -42.93 22.58
N ASP A 213 6.14 -43.03 22.11
CA ASP A 213 5.36 -44.26 22.17
C ASP A 213 6.03 -45.39 21.38
N PHE A 214 6.54 -45.09 20.18
CA PHE A 214 7.36 -45.99 19.39
C PHE A 214 8.56 -46.54 20.17
N ARG A 215 9.35 -45.66 20.80
CA ARG A 215 10.54 -46.05 21.57
C ARG A 215 10.20 -47.01 22.70
N LEU A 216 9.09 -46.78 23.40
CA LEU A 216 8.64 -47.66 24.48
C LEU A 216 8.21 -49.03 23.94
N SER A 217 7.44 -49.08 22.86
CA SER A 217 7.01 -50.35 22.26
C SER A 217 8.19 -51.14 21.65
N VAL A 218 9.16 -50.45 21.03
CA VAL A 218 10.40 -51.09 20.55
C VAL A 218 11.24 -51.63 21.69
N GLY A 219 11.37 -50.90 22.81
CA GLY A 219 12.10 -51.40 23.98
C GLY A 219 11.51 -52.71 24.51
N LYS A 220 10.18 -52.74 24.70
CA LYS A 220 9.46 -53.96 25.10
C LYS A 220 9.64 -55.10 24.11
N TYR A 221 9.59 -54.80 22.80
CA TYR A 221 9.82 -55.79 21.76
C TYR A 221 11.22 -56.39 21.84
N LEU A 222 12.26 -55.56 21.97
CA LEU A 222 13.64 -56.01 22.03
C LEU A 222 13.88 -56.89 23.27
N ASP A 223 13.35 -56.49 24.44
CA ASP A 223 13.42 -57.29 25.66
C ASP A 223 12.73 -58.65 25.47
N PHE A 224 11.54 -58.67 24.87
CA PHE A 224 10.84 -59.92 24.54
C PHE A 224 11.67 -60.79 23.60
N ALA A 225 12.17 -60.21 22.51
CA ALA A 225 12.87 -60.93 21.45
C ALA A 225 14.17 -61.58 21.95
N PHE A 226 14.96 -60.85 22.73
CA PHE A 226 16.22 -61.38 23.28
C PHE A 226 16.03 -62.43 24.38
N ASN A 227 14.89 -62.41 25.08
CA ASN A 227 14.58 -63.41 26.11
C ASN A 227 13.85 -64.65 25.56
N THR A 228 13.22 -64.55 24.38
CA THR A 228 12.36 -65.62 23.84
C THR A 228 12.98 -66.34 22.64
N TYR A 229 13.60 -65.60 21.71
CA TYR A 229 14.09 -66.17 20.46
C TYR A 229 15.52 -66.68 20.60
N THR A 230 15.74 -67.90 20.14
CA THR A 230 17.08 -68.49 20.05
C THR A 230 17.97 -67.68 19.10
N THR A 231 19.22 -67.48 19.49
CA THR A 231 20.24 -66.81 18.69
C THR A 231 20.33 -67.41 17.28
N GLY A 232 20.41 -66.56 16.26
CA GLY A 232 20.52 -66.95 14.85
C GLY A 232 19.19 -67.23 14.14
N THR A 233 18.06 -67.24 14.86
CA THR A 233 16.74 -67.25 14.20
C THR A 233 16.48 -65.93 13.47
N ALA A 234 15.63 -65.95 12.44
CA ALA A 234 15.30 -64.76 11.66
C ALA A 234 14.78 -63.61 12.55
N GLN A 235 13.95 -63.93 13.55
CA GLN A 235 13.41 -62.98 14.52
C GLN A 235 14.52 -62.37 15.39
N HIS A 236 15.45 -63.21 15.89
CA HIS A 236 16.58 -62.73 16.68
C HIS A 236 17.48 -61.79 15.86
N VAL A 237 17.82 -62.17 14.63
CA VAL A 237 18.63 -61.33 13.71
C VAL A 237 17.91 -60.01 13.39
N ALA A 238 16.60 -60.04 13.16
CA ALA A 238 15.81 -58.82 12.95
C ALA A 238 15.83 -57.90 14.18
N ALA A 239 15.72 -58.46 15.39
CA ALA A 239 15.83 -57.71 16.63
C ALA A 239 17.23 -57.10 16.84
N GLU A 240 18.30 -57.83 16.51
CA GLU A 240 19.68 -57.29 16.52
C GLU A 240 19.84 -56.12 15.55
N ASN A 241 19.30 -56.24 14.33
CA ASN A 241 19.34 -55.17 13.34
C ASN A 241 18.56 -53.93 13.80
N ILE A 242 17.38 -54.13 14.39
CA ILE A 242 16.58 -53.02 14.96
C ILE A 242 17.33 -52.36 16.12
N LYS A 243 17.91 -53.15 17.04
CA LYS A 243 18.74 -52.61 18.12
C LYS A 243 19.89 -51.80 17.57
N LYS A 244 20.65 -52.32 16.61
CA LYS A 244 21.76 -51.61 15.97
C LYS A 244 21.30 -50.28 15.35
N LEU A 245 20.16 -50.28 14.67
CA LEU A 245 19.57 -49.09 14.07
C LEU A 245 19.19 -48.04 15.13
N MET A 246 18.62 -48.47 16.26
CA MET A 246 18.32 -47.58 17.39
C MET A 246 19.58 -46.94 17.96
N LEU A 247 20.65 -47.71 18.14
CA LEU A 247 21.93 -47.21 18.68
C LEU A 247 22.63 -46.26 17.70
N SER A 248 22.53 -46.48 16.38
CA SER A 248 23.22 -45.64 15.40
C SER A 248 22.47 -44.36 15.05
N GLU A 249 21.14 -44.42 14.94
CA GLU A 249 20.34 -43.30 14.42
C GLU A 249 19.54 -42.55 15.50
N ILE A 250 19.23 -43.20 16.64
CA ILE A 250 18.42 -42.58 17.70
C ILE A 250 19.28 -42.09 18.86
N GLU A 251 20.05 -43.01 19.44
CA GLU A 251 20.80 -42.75 20.67
C GLU A 251 21.70 -41.50 20.62
N PRO A 252 22.42 -41.19 19.52
CA PRO A 252 23.29 -40.02 19.45
C PRO A 252 22.57 -38.67 19.60
N TYR A 253 21.24 -38.65 19.42
CA TYR A 253 20.43 -37.44 19.40
C TYR A 253 19.43 -37.38 20.57
N LEU A 254 19.49 -38.30 21.53
CA LEU A 254 18.57 -38.34 22.67
C LEU A 254 18.67 -37.10 23.55
N ASP A 255 19.89 -36.60 23.78
CA ASP A 255 20.13 -35.49 24.70
C ASP A 255 19.81 -34.12 24.09
N ASN A 256 19.92 -33.99 22.77
CA ASN A 256 19.78 -32.70 22.08
C ASN A 256 18.54 -32.61 21.16
N GLY A 257 17.89 -33.74 20.86
CA GLY A 257 16.70 -33.78 20.01
C GLY A 257 16.92 -33.31 18.56
N LYS A 258 18.18 -33.15 18.12
CA LYS A 258 18.54 -32.57 16.80
C LYS A 258 18.47 -33.60 15.68
N TYR A 259 17.32 -34.27 15.56
CA TYR A 259 17.05 -35.17 14.44
C TYR A 259 16.79 -34.37 13.17
N ASN A 260 17.49 -34.68 12.08
CA ASN A 260 17.02 -34.27 10.77
C ASN A 260 15.83 -35.15 10.37
N LEU A 261 14.61 -34.67 10.65
CA LEU A 261 13.40 -35.44 10.43
C LEU A 261 13.18 -35.87 8.98
N PHE A 262 13.76 -35.14 8.02
CA PHE A 262 13.58 -35.46 6.61
C PHE A 262 14.53 -36.56 6.14
N GLU A 263 15.71 -36.64 6.75
CA GLU A 263 16.64 -37.76 6.57
C GLU A 263 16.21 -39.00 7.37
N PHE A 264 15.61 -38.78 8.54
CA PHE A 264 15.12 -39.81 9.45
C PHE A 264 14.23 -40.86 8.76
N GLU A 265 13.40 -40.43 7.80
CA GLU A 265 12.57 -41.34 7.01
C GLU A 265 13.41 -42.38 6.26
N LYS A 266 14.50 -41.95 5.63
CA LYS A 266 15.37 -42.82 4.82
C LYS A 266 16.40 -43.58 5.65
N THR A 267 16.97 -42.93 6.67
CA THR A 267 18.06 -43.51 7.46
C THR A 267 17.55 -44.44 8.55
N PHE A 268 16.33 -44.22 9.05
CA PHE A 268 15.77 -45.00 10.15
C PHE A 268 14.44 -45.69 9.81
N ILE A 269 13.42 -44.94 9.37
CA ILE A 269 12.05 -45.50 9.22
C ILE A 269 12.02 -46.63 8.19
N ASP A 270 12.59 -46.41 7.00
CA ASP A 270 12.61 -47.40 5.93
C ASP A 270 13.41 -48.67 6.33
N PRO A 271 14.64 -48.59 6.88
CA PRO A 271 15.35 -49.75 7.42
C PRO A 271 14.63 -50.45 8.57
N PHE A 272 13.93 -49.71 9.43
CA PHE A 272 13.16 -50.30 10.52
C PHE A 272 12.06 -51.21 9.97
N PHE A 273 11.23 -50.72 9.03
CA PHE A 273 10.13 -51.52 8.49
C PHE A 273 10.61 -52.81 7.80
N LYS A 274 11.76 -52.77 7.11
CA LYS A 274 12.36 -53.97 6.51
C LYS A 274 12.62 -55.09 7.53
N ASN A 275 13.05 -54.74 8.75
CA ASN A 275 13.29 -55.72 9.82
C ASN A 275 12.01 -56.06 10.59
N ALA A 276 11.14 -55.08 10.83
CA ALA A 276 9.90 -55.24 11.57
C ALA A 276 8.93 -56.24 10.93
N HIS A 277 8.96 -56.39 9.59
CA HIS A 277 8.11 -57.33 8.88
C HIS A 277 8.30 -58.80 9.29
N VAL A 278 9.49 -59.16 9.79
CA VAL A 278 9.83 -60.54 10.18
C VAL A 278 8.96 -61.02 11.36
N ASP A 279 8.51 -60.11 12.21
CA ASP A 279 7.77 -60.44 13.43
C ASP A 279 6.55 -59.52 13.67
N ARG A 280 5.92 -59.07 12.58
CA ARG A 280 4.78 -58.14 12.62
C ARG A 280 3.55 -58.65 13.39
N SER A 281 3.46 -59.96 13.64
CA SER A 281 2.38 -60.58 14.42
C SER A 281 2.57 -60.42 15.93
N ASN A 282 3.80 -60.08 16.38
CA ASN A 282 4.05 -59.76 17.76
C ASN A 282 3.30 -58.46 18.14
N PRO A 283 2.48 -58.44 19.21
CA PRO A 283 1.71 -57.26 19.58
C PRO A 283 2.56 -56.00 19.80
N THR A 284 3.72 -56.14 20.44
CA THR A 284 4.61 -55.00 20.72
C THR A 284 5.30 -54.46 19.46
N MET A 285 5.65 -55.35 18.52
CA MET A 285 6.14 -54.94 17.19
C MET A 285 5.04 -54.26 16.38
N ALA A 286 3.82 -54.80 16.41
CA ALA A 286 2.67 -54.22 15.71
C ALA A 286 2.37 -52.79 16.22
N GLU A 287 2.40 -52.58 17.53
CA GLU A 287 2.29 -51.24 18.15
C GLU A 287 3.40 -50.31 17.68
N ALA A 288 4.67 -50.76 17.72
CA ALA A 288 5.80 -49.97 17.24
C ALA A 288 5.64 -49.56 15.78
N ILE A 289 5.20 -50.47 14.91
CA ILE A 289 4.91 -50.20 13.50
C ILE A 289 3.85 -49.08 13.37
N VAL A 290 2.78 -49.13 14.16
CA VAL A 290 1.72 -48.09 14.12
C VAL A 290 2.28 -46.72 14.52
N PHE A 291 3.00 -46.65 15.63
CA PHE A 291 3.57 -45.38 16.11
C PHE A 291 4.61 -44.81 15.14
N LEU A 292 5.45 -45.65 14.52
CA LEU A 292 6.41 -45.19 13.53
C LEU A 292 5.74 -44.74 12.23
N ASN A 293 4.63 -45.35 11.83
CA ASN A 293 3.81 -44.88 10.71
C ASN A 293 3.21 -43.49 10.99
N HIS A 294 2.76 -43.22 12.21
CA HIS A 294 2.33 -41.88 12.60
C HIS A 294 3.48 -40.87 12.51
N CYS A 295 4.70 -41.26 12.90
CA CYS A 295 5.89 -40.42 12.72
C CYS A 295 6.14 -40.09 11.23
N SER A 296 6.13 -41.09 10.34
CA SER A 296 6.28 -40.88 8.88
C SER A 296 5.19 -39.97 8.32
N THR A 297 3.95 -40.15 8.76
CA THR A 297 2.81 -39.32 8.31
C THR A 297 2.99 -37.86 8.71
N ASN A 298 3.42 -37.60 9.95
CA ASN A 298 3.70 -36.24 10.41
C ASN A 298 4.89 -35.60 9.65
N ILE A 299 5.94 -36.36 9.36
CA ILE A 299 7.06 -35.88 8.52
C ILE A 299 6.55 -35.47 7.13
N LYS A 300 5.71 -36.28 6.50
CA LYS A 300 5.11 -35.97 5.19
C LYS A 300 4.23 -34.71 5.25
N ALA A 301 3.44 -34.55 6.30
CA ALA A 301 2.62 -33.35 6.49
C ALA A 301 3.49 -32.09 6.60
N ILE A 302 4.60 -32.15 7.35
CA ILE A 302 5.55 -31.02 7.47
C ILE A 302 6.18 -30.69 6.10
N LYS A 303 6.59 -31.70 5.31
CA LYS A 303 7.09 -31.50 3.94
C LYS A 303 6.05 -30.82 3.06
N MET A 304 4.78 -31.23 3.15
CA MET A 304 3.68 -30.61 2.42
C MET A 304 3.47 -29.14 2.83
N GLU A 305 3.48 -28.83 4.12
CA GLU A 305 3.38 -27.44 4.60
C GLU A 305 4.53 -26.56 4.08
N LYS A 306 5.78 -27.06 4.07
CA LYS A 306 6.92 -26.35 3.44
C LYS A 306 6.68 -26.09 1.96
N ARG A 307 6.19 -27.10 1.22
CA ARG A 307 5.85 -26.95 -0.20
C ARG A 307 4.76 -25.90 -0.42
N TYR A 308 3.69 -25.93 0.36
CA TYR A 308 2.60 -24.96 0.26
C TYR A 308 3.08 -23.55 0.57
N PHE A 309 3.90 -23.40 1.61
CA PHE A 309 4.55 -22.13 1.95
C PHE A 309 5.39 -21.57 0.80
N ARG A 310 6.24 -22.41 0.19
CA ARG A 310 7.05 -22.04 -0.98
C ARG A 310 6.19 -21.55 -2.13
N ILE A 311 5.17 -22.31 -2.52
CA ILE A 311 4.26 -21.93 -3.63
C ILE A 311 3.58 -20.58 -3.35
N LYS A 312 3.14 -20.36 -2.11
CA LYS A 312 2.54 -19.08 -1.69
C LYS A 312 3.54 -17.93 -1.81
N LEU A 313 4.78 -18.11 -1.34
CA LEU A 313 5.82 -17.08 -1.46
C LEU A 313 6.21 -16.80 -2.91
N GLU A 314 6.36 -17.82 -3.75
CA GLU A 314 6.64 -17.65 -5.18
C GLU A 314 5.54 -16.84 -5.88
N LYS A 315 4.27 -17.09 -5.55
CA LYS A 315 3.15 -16.29 -6.06
C LYS A 315 3.25 -14.83 -5.63
N ARG A 316 3.60 -14.57 -4.37
CA ARG A 316 3.77 -13.21 -3.82
C ARG A 316 4.97 -12.50 -4.45
N LEU A 317 6.07 -13.21 -4.69
CA LEU A 317 7.24 -12.69 -5.41
C LEU A 317 6.89 -12.28 -6.84
N LYS A 318 6.12 -13.09 -7.57
CA LYS A 318 5.62 -12.73 -8.91
C LYS A 318 4.80 -11.45 -8.90
N ILE A 319 3.95 -11.27 -7.88
CA ILE A 319 3.18 -10.03 -7.70
C ILE A 319 4.11 -8.84 -7.49
N TYR A 320 5.13 -8.94 -6.63
CA TYR A 320 6.08 -7.84 -6.45
C TYR A 320 6.84 -7.48 -7.73
N LYS A 321 7.36 -8.47 -8.46
CA LYS A 321 8.04 -8.23 -9.74
C LYS A 321 7.14 -7.52 -10.74
N SER A 322 5.91 -8.00 -10.89
CA SER A 322 4.93 -7.35 -11.76
C SER A 322 4.61 -5.92 -11.33
N ASN A 323 4.52 -5.62 -10.03
CA ASN A 323 4.29 -4.25 -9.56
C ASN A 323 5.52 -3.35 -9.74
N LEU A 324 6.74 -3.90 -9.64
CA LEU A 324 7.97 -3.16 -9.95
C LEU A 324 7.99 -2.77 -11.42
N ASP A 325 7.66 -3.69 -12.34
CA ASP A 325 7.58 -3.41 -13.78
C ASP A 325 6.55 -2.30 -14.08
N VAL A 326 5.38 -2.35 -13.43
CA VAL A 326 4.34 -1.31 -13.59
C VAL A 326 4.79 0.01 -12.99
N LEU A 327 5.43 0.00 -11.81
CA LEU A 327 5.98 1.20 -11.17
C LEU A 327 7.04 1.86 -12.05
N ASP A 328 7.99 1.08 -12.56
CA ASP A 328 9.00 1.55 -13.52
C ASP A 328 8.33 2.09 -14.80
N GLY A 329 7.27 1.44 -15.29
CA GLY A 329 6.46 1.95 -16.39
C GLY A 329 5.83 3.32 -16.10
N VAL A 330 5.29 3.53 -14.90
CA VAL A 330 4.71 4.81 -14.46
C VAL A 330 5.78 5.90 -14.34
N LEU A 331 6.95 5.56 -13.79
CA LEU A 331 8.05 6.49 -13.60
C LEU A 331 8.72 6.85 -14.94
N ASN A 332 8.87 5.89 -15.86
CA ASN A 332 9.59 6.06 -17.14
C ASN A 332 8.72 6.63 -18.28
N ASN A 333 7.39 6.49 -18.26
CA ASN A 333 6.50 6.95 -19.36
C ASN A 333 6.26 8.48 -19.43
N ARG A 334 7.30 9.32 -19.31
CA ARG A 334 7.26 10.78 -19.59
C ARG A 334 6.44 11.66 -18.64
N ILE A 335 6.17 11.22 -17.41
CA ILE A 335 5.33 11.99 -16.45
C ILE A 335 6.19 12.70 -15.42
N PHE A 336 7.30 12.08 -15.04
CA PHE A 336 8.28 12.61 -14.11
C PHE A 336 9.63 12.57 -14.81
N PRO A 337 10.05 13.64 -15.51
CA PRO A 337 11.43 13.71 -15.97
C PRO A 337 12.30 13.76 -14.72
N ILE A 338 12.85 12.60 -14.35
CA ILE A 338 13.98 12.50 -13.44
C ILE A 338 15.09 13.30 -14.14
N LYS A 339 15.42 14.47 -13.59
CA LYS A 339 16.46 15.34 -14.12
C LYS A 339 17.84 14.81 -13.80
#